data_AF-B4QLV1-F1
#
_entry.id   AF-B4QLV1-F1
#
_cell.length_a   1.000
_cell.length_b   1.000
_cell.length_c   1.000
_cell.angle_alpha   90.00
_cell.angle_beta   90.00
_cell.angle_gamma   90.00
#
_symmetry.space_group_name_H-M   'P 1'
#
loop_
_entity.id
_entity.type
_entity.pdbx_description
1 polymer ?
#
loop_
_entity_poly.entity_id
_entity_poly.type
_entity_poly.pdbx_seq_one_letter_code
_entity_poly.pdbx_strand_id
1 'polypeptide(L)'
;MSNVLKIVIILATFILTWRFSQYSVTYKLTNVNCASHNKSWVTINECRLKAINRNRTVFNFNATFHHPTNDVVVDYRFLKRENGYKPWLYKKSVDGCRFIKKPYDMLSILIYMVFKPFSNINHTCPYYVNILIRGMYLRTEIKAMPYPSGKYMLQINWKFYQKLQFVTNISYDFIENLL
;
A
#
# COMPACT_ATOMS: atom_id res chain seq x y z
N MET A 1 27.18 49.05 -7.24
CA MET A 1 26.41 47.93 -6.64
C MET A 1 26.10 46.90 -7.73
N SER A 2 27.12 46.37 -8.41
CA SER A 2 28.12 45.38 -8.00
C SER A 2 27.64 43.97 -8.36
N ASN A 3 28.10 43.49 -9.53
CA ASN A 3 27.91 42.11 -10.01
C ASN A 3 28.28 41.06 -8.96
N VAL A 4 29.15 41.40 -8.01
CA VAL A 4 29.49 40.57 -6.85
C VAL A 4 28.27 40.25 -6.00
N LEU A 5 27.36 41.20 -5.76
CA LEU A 5 26.14 40.96 -4.98
C LEU A 5 25.18 39.99 -5.69
N LYS A 6 25.08 40.09 -7.02
CA LYS A 6 24.28 39.16 -7.83
C LYS A 6 24.86 37.73 -7.81
N ILE A 7 26.18 37.60 -7.91
CA ILE A 7 26.88 36.30 -7.84
C ILE A 7 26.69 35.66 -6.46
N VAL A 8 26.80 36.44 -5.38
CA VAL A 8 26.57 35.95 -4.01
C VAL A 8 25.13 35.48 -3.82
N ILE A 9 24.14 36.20 -4.36
CA ILE A 9 22.73 35.79 -4.30
C ILE A 9 22.48 34.50 -5.08
N ILE A 10 23.05 34.35 -6.29
CA ILE A 10 22.91 33.12 -7.10
C ILE A 10 23.58 31.92 -6.42
N LEU A 11 24.76 32.11 -5.83
CA LEU A 11 25.44 31.05 -5.06
C LEU A 11 24.64 30.68 -3.82
N ALA A 12 24.10 31.66 -3.09
CA ALA A 12 23.28 31.40 -1.91
C ALA A 12 21.98 30.65 -2.26
N THR A 13 21.29 31.00 -3.36
CA THR A 13 20.09 30.28 -3.81
C THR A 13 20.41 28.89 -4.35
N PHE A 14 21.56 28.69 -5.00
CA PHE A 14 22.01 27.37 -5.43
C PHE A 14 22.38 26.47 -4.24
N ILE A 15 23.04 27.01 -3.21
CA ILE A 15 23.36 26.30 -1.96
C ILE A 15 22.09 25.98 -1.17
N LEU A 16 21.14 26.91 -1.09
CA LEU A 16 19.85 26.69 -0.42
C LEU A 16 19.03 25.61 -1.14
N THR A 17 18.95 25.64 -2.47
CA THR A 17 18.23 24.61 -3.24
C THR A 17 18.91 23.24 -3.20
N TRP A 18 20.25 23.18 -3.10
CA TRP A 18 20.98 21.93 -2.86
C TRP A 18 20.66 21.30 -1.51
N ARG A 19 20.51 22.10 -0.45
CA ARG A 19 20.19 21.62 0.91
C ARG A 19 18.77 21.04 1.02
N PHE A 20 17.81 21.51 0.23
CA PHE A 20 16.44 20.97 0.21
C PHE A 20 16.29 19.62 -0.52
N SER A 21 17.34 19.14 -1.22
CA SER A 21 17.27 17.99 -2.13
C SER A 21 17.44 16.61 -1.45
N GLN A 22 17.62 16.55 -0.13
CA GLN A 22 18.10 15.34 0.55
C GLN A 22 17.04 14.61 1.41
N TYR A 23 15.75 14.74 1.09
CA TYR A 23 14.71 13.91 1.71
C TYR A 23 14.51 12.60 0.92
N SER A 24 14.95 11.47 1.47
CA SER A 24 14.64 10.16 0.92
C SER A 24 13.70 9.39 1.84
N VAL A 25 12.72 8.70 1.25
CA VAL A 25 11.74 7.91 1.98
C VAL A 25 11.98 6.44 1.69
N THR A 26 12.01 5.62 2.73
CA THR A 26 12.17 4.18 2.63
C THR A 26 10.95 3.46 3.18
N TYR A 27 10.39 2.57 2.36
CA TYR A 27 9.34 1.64 2.77
C TYR A 27 9.90 0.23 2.85
N LYS A 28 9.61 -0.49 3.94
CA LYS A 28 10.01 -1.88 4.11
C LYS A 28 8.85 -2.74 4.57
N LEU A 29 8.45 -3.71 3.77
CA LEU A 29 7.48 -4.73 4.18
C LEU A 29 8.11 -5.63 5.25
N THR A 30 7.47 -5.76 6.40
CA THR A 30 8.03 -6.47 7.57
C THR A 30 7.26 -7.74 7.94
N ASN A 31 5.95 -7.76 7.71
CA ASN A 31 5.14 -8.94 7.99
C ASN A 31 3.89 -8.95 7.09
N VAL A 32 3.39 -10.14 6.79
CA VAL A 32 2.06 -10.31 6.23
C VAL A 32 1.35 -11.45 6.93
N ASN A 33 0.08 -11.23 7.26
CA ASN A 33 -0.80 -12.24 7.81
C ASN A 33 -2.11 -12.23 7.00
N CYS A 34 -2.42 -13.33 6.34
CA CYS A 34 -3.68 -13.52 5.65
C CYS A 34 -4.42 -14.70 6.23
N ALA A 35 -5.74 -14.57 6.40
CA ALA A 35 -6.59 -15.66 6.87
C ALA A 35 -7.91 -15.69 6.11
N SER A 36 -8.32 -16.88 5.69
CA SER A 36 -9.67 -17.11 5.16
C SER A 36 -10.59 -17.52 6.31
N HIS A 37 -11.68 -16.78 6.47
CA HIS A 37 -12.75 -17.08 7.42
C HIS A 37 -13.82 -18.00 6.80
N ASN A 38 -13.89 -18.05 5.48
CA ASN A 38 -14.85 -18.87 4.75
C ASN A 38 -14.16 -19.61 3.60
N LYS A 39 -13.62 -20.79 3.91
CA LYS A 39 -12.84 -21.59 2.95
C LYS A 39 -13.67 -22.09 1.77
N SER A 40 -14.99 -22.22 1.94
CA SER A 40 -15.92 -22.55 0.85
C SER A 40 -16.02 -21.44 -0.20
N TRP A 41 -15.74 -20.19 0.17
CA TRP A 41 -15.75 -19.05 -0.75
C TRP A 41 -14.36 -18.69 -1.26
N VAL A 42 -13.38 -18.63 -0.36
CA VAL A 42 -12.01 -18.20 -0.68
C VAL A 42 -11.00 -19.13 -0.05
N THR A 43 -10.12 -19.70 -0.87
CA THR A 43 -8.94 -20.43 -0.41
C THR A 43 -7.69 -19.62 -0.69
N ILE A 44 -6.90 -19.32 0.35
CA ILE A 44 -5.63 -18.60 0.20
C ILE A 44 -4.53 -19.64 0.02
N ASN A 45 -3.97 -19.71 -1.18
CA ASN A 45 -2.93 -20.65 -1.56
C ASN A 45 -1.53 -20.13 -1.23
N GLU A 46 -1.32 -18.81 -1.36
CA GLU A 46 -0.06 -18.15 -1.04
C GLU A 46 -0.34 -16.81 -0.37
N CYS A 47 0.33 -16.55 0.75
CA CYS A 47 0.41 -15.23 1.36
C CYS A 47 1.74 -15.15 2.11
N ARG A 48 2.74 -14.58 1.45
CA ARG A 48 4.08 -14.47 2.05
C ARG A 48 4.88 -13.32 1.50
N LEU A 49 5.85 -12.89 2.30
CA LEU A 49 6.93 -12.02 1.86
C LEU A 49 8.12 -12.86 1.39
N LYS A 50 8.82 -12.41 0.36
CA LYS A 50 10.07 -12.99 -0.14
C LYS A 50 11.14 -11.89 -0.21
N ALA A 51 12.24 -12.06 0.50
CA ALA A 51 13.40 -11.19 0.36
C ALA A 51 14.11 -11.50 -0.96
N ILE A 52 14.22 -10.52 -1.85
CA ILE A 52 15.00 -10.63 -3.09
C ILE A 52 16.44 -10.15 -2.84
N ASN A 53 16.60 -9.06 -2.09
CA ASN A 53 17.89 -8.58 -1.59
C ASN A 53 17.67 -7.75 -0.30
N ARG A 54 18.74 -7.18 0.27
CA ARG A 54 18.70 -6.39 1.53
C ARG A 54 17.68 -5.25 1.51
N ASN A 55 17.45 -4.65 0.35
CA ASN A 55 16.61 -3.46 0.18
C ASN A 55 15.29 -3.75 -0.53
N ARG A 56 15.06 -5.00 -0.96
CA ARG A 56 13.89 -5.39 -1.75
C ARG A 56 13.26 -6.64 -1.18
N THR A 57 12.16 -6.44 -0.48
CA THR A 57 11.23 -7.49 -0.08
C THR A 57 9.99 -7.38 -0.96
N VAL A 58 9.54 -8.50 -1.52
CA VAL A 58 8.35 -8.56 -2.35
C VAL A 58 7.24 -9.33 -1.65
N PHE A 59 6.01 -8.95 -1.90
CA PHE A 59 4.80 -9.63 -1.48
C PHE A 59 4.24 -10.50 -2.60
N ASN A 60 3.92 -11.75 -2.26
CA ASN A 60 3.22 -12.69 -3.13
C ASN A 60 1.92 -13.13 -2.45
N PHE A 61 0.85 -13.06 -3.23
CA PHE A 61 -0.49 -13.44 -2.82
C PHE A 61 -1.16 -14.25 -3.92
N ASN A 62 -1.81 -15.34 -3.54
CA ASN A 62 -2.62 -16.17 -4.41
C ASN A 62 -3.84 -16.63 -3.63
N ALA A 63 -5.03 -16.28 -4.09
CA ALA A 63 -6.28 -16.75 -3.53
C ALA A 63 -7.22 -17.22 -4.64
N THR A 64 -7.86 -18.38 -4.46
CA THR A 64 -8.88 -18.91 -5.35
C THR A 64 -10.26 -18.51 -4.85
N PHE A 65 -11.05 -17.88 -5.71
CA PHE A 65 -12.46 -17.57 -5.44
C PHE A 65 -13.31 -18.68 -6.07
N HIS A 66 -14.06 -19.39 -5.23
CA HIS A 66 -14.82 -20.59 -5.64
C HIS A 66 -16.16 -20.27 -6.28
N HIS A 67 -16.67 -19.05 -6.09
CA HIS A 67 -17.95 -18.61 -6.63
C HIS A 67 -17.81 -17.23 -7.31
N PRO A 68 -18.56 -16.97 -8.39
CA PRO A 68 -18.63 -15.64 -8.99
C PRO A 68 -19.06 -14.59 -7.98
N THR A 69 -18.18 -13.61 -7.76
CA THR A 69 -18.36 -12.58 -6.74
C THR A 69 -18.61 -11.24 -7.39
N ASN A 70 -19.86 -10.77 -7.31
CA ASN A 70 -20.32 -9.48 -7.86
C ASN A 70 -20.38 -8.34 -6.85
N ASP A 71 -20.29 -8.66 -5.55
CA ASP A 71 -20.30 -7.70 -4.46
C ASP A 71 -19.02 -7.93 -3.64
N VAL A 72 -18.10 -6.97 -3.71
CA VAL A 72 -16.86 -6.95 -2.93
C VAL A 72 -16.77 -5.63 -2.21
N VAL A 73 -16.89 -5.65 -0.88
CA VAL A 73 -16.62 -4.51 -0.02
C VAL A 73 -15.27 -4.71 0.67
N VAL A 74 -14.42 -3.71 0.53
CA VAL A 74 -13.07 -3.69 1.10
C VAL A 74 -13.06 -2.69 2.25
N ASP A 75 -13.03 -3.20 3.47
CA ASP A 75 -12.85 -2.38 4.66
C ASP A 75 -11.36 -2.38 5.02
N TYR A 76 -10.73 -1.21 5.02
CA TYR A 76 -9.34 -1.11 5.42
C TYR A 76 -9.13 -0.03 6.49
N ARG A 77 -8.13 -0.26 7.32
CA ARG A 77 -7.68 0.71 8.32
C ARG A 77 -6.16 0.69 8.44
N PHE A 78 -5.63 1.87 8.74
CA PHE A 78 -4.22 2.04 9.09
C PHE A 78 -4.07 1.99 10.60
N LEU A 79 -3.10 1.20 11.05
CA LEU A 79 -2.72 1.07 12.45
C LEU A 79 -1.27 1.49 12.58
N LYS A 80 -0.94 2.22 13.66
CA LYS A 80 0.44 2.53 14.03
C LYS A 80 0.84 1.64 15.20
N ARG A 81 2.06 1.09 15.14
CA ARG A 81 2.62 0.27 16.22
C ARG A 81 3.31 1.16 17.24
N GLU A 82 2.81 1.09 18.46
CA GLU A 82 3.38 1.70 19.67
C GLU A 82 3.41 0.61 20.76
N ASN A 83 2.76 0.82 21.91
CA ASN A 83 2.44 -0.23 22.90
C ASN A 83 1.30 -1.12 22.39
N GLY A 84 1.54 -1.82 21.28
CA GLY A 84 0.52 -2.51 20.50
C GLY A 84 0.09 -1.72 19.25
N TYR A 85 -0.79 -2.31 18.44
CA TYR A 85 -1.35 -1.63 17.26
C TYR A 85 -2.53 -0.76 17.67
N LYS A 86 -2.39 0.55 17.49
CA LYS A 86 -3.46 1.52 17.75
C LYS A 86 -4.08 2.00 16.43
N PRO A 87 -5.41 2.22 16.39
CA PRO A 87 -6.03 2.90 15.26
C PRO A 87 -5.33 4.22 14.93
N TRP A 88 -5.06 4.44 13.64
CA TRP A 88 -4.54 5.71 13.13
C TRP A 88 -5.66 6.50 12.42
N LEU A 89 -5.28 7.54 11.67
CA LEU A 89 -6.17 8.51 11.02
C LEU A 89 -7.17 7.92 10.01
N TYR A 90 -6.87 6.79 9.38
CA TYR A 90 -7.64 6.31 8.23
C TYR A 90 -8.31 4.97 8.47
N LYS A 91 -9.64 4.98 8.44
CA LYS A 91 -10.52 3.81 8.34
C LYS A 91 -11.54 4.09 7.25
N LYS A 92 -11.59 3.25 6.22
CA LYS A 92 -12.49 3.41 5.07
C LYS A 92 -13.12 2.08 4.66
N SER A 93 -14.26 2.20 4.00
CA SER A 93 -14.98 1.11 3.34
C SER A 93 -15.17 1.49 1.88
N VAL A 94 -14.83 0.58 0.98
CA VAL A 94 -14.86 0.82 -0.47
C VAL A 94 -15.55 -0.33 -1.16
N ASP A 95 -16.58 -0.03 -1.95
CA ASP A 95 -17.10 -0.95 -2.94
C ASP A 95 -16.04 -1.18 -4.02
N GLY A 96 -15.39 -2.34 -4.00
CA GLY A 96 -14.30 -2.72 -4.88
C GLY A 96 -14.75 -2.86 -6.34
N CYS A 97 -15.94 -3.42 -6.57
CA CYS A 97 -16.48 -3.58 -7.92
C CYS A 97 -16.74 -2.23 -8.58
N ARG A 98 -17.38 -1.30 -7.85
CA ARG A 98 -17.59 0.08 -8.31
C ARG A 98 -16.29 0.84 -8.47
N PHE A 99 -15.35 0.67 -7.53
CA PHE A 99 -14.07 1.38 -7.52
C PHE A 99 -13.21 1.04 -8.73
N ILE A 100 -13.14 -0.23 -9.14
CA ILE A 100 -12.36 -0.63 -10.32
C ILE A 100 -12.94 -0.04 -11.60
N LYS A 101 -14.27 0.07 -11.71
CA LYS A 101 -14.96 0.70 -12.84
C LYS A 101 -14.74 2.21 -12.87
N LYS A 102 -14.88 2.87 -11.71
CA LYS A 102 -14.74 4.33 -11.56
C LYS A 102 -14.11 4.64 -10.21
N PRO A 103 -12.79 4.84 -10.13
CA PRO A 103 -12.13 5.17 -8.89
C PRO A 103 -12.63 6.51 -8.35
N TYR A 104 -13.05 6.53 -7.07
CA TYR A 104 -13.69 7.71 -6.46
C TYR A 104 -13.05 8.14 -5.14
N ASP A 105 -12.16 7.33 -4.57
CA ASP A 105 -11.51 7.60 -3.29
C ASP A 105 -10.00 7.73 -3.46
N MET A 106 -9.43 8.90 -3.17
CA MET A 106 -8.01 9.22 -3.39
C MET A 106 -7.06 8.28 -2.66
N LEU A 107 -7.34 7.96 -1.40
CA LEU A 107 -6.48 7.06 -0.61
C LEU A 107 -6.49 5.64 -1.20
N SER A 108 -7.65 5.18 -1.62
CA SER A 108 -7.83 3.88 -2.26
C SER A 108 -7.18 3.84 -3.64
N ILE A 109 -7.20 4.95 -4.39
CA ILE A 109 -6.47 5.10 -5.65
C ILE A 109 -4.97 4.91 -5.42
N LEU A 110 -4.40 5.56 -4.40
CA LEU A 110 -2.99 5.41 -4.06
C LEU A 110 -2.66 3.95 -3.73
N ILE A 111 -3.44 3.31 -2.86
CA ILE A 111 -3.25 1.90 -2.49
C ILE A 111 -3.36 0.99 -3.74
N TYR A 112 -4.36 1.21 -4.59
CA TYR A 112 -4.56 0.45 -5.81
C TYR A 112 -3.38 0.60 -6.78
N MET A 113 -2.86 1.81 -6.97
CA MET A 113 -1.69 2.04 -7.82
C MET A 113 -0.44 1.28 -7.35
N VAL A 114 -0.31 0.99 -6.05
CA VAL A 114 0.81 0.20 -5.52
C VAL A 114 0.77 -1.24 -6.04
N PHE A 115 -0.39 -1.90 -5.94
CA PHE A 115 -0.48 -3.34 -6.23
C PHE A 115 -0.98 -3.66 -7.65
N LYS A 116 -1.70 -2.75 -8.31
CA LYS A 116 -2.27 -2.93 -9.65
C LYS A 116 -1.26 -3.50 -10.66
N PRO A 117 -0.01 -2.97 -10.79
CA PRO A 117 0.95 -3.45 -11.78
C PRO A 117 1.43 -4.90 -11.55
N PHE A 118 1.22 -5.41 -10.34
CA PHE A 118 1.65 -6.75 -9.91
C PHE A 118 0.49 -7.74 -9.80
N SER A 119 -0.72 -7.31 -10.15
CA SER A 119 -1.95 -8.07 -9.93
C SER A 119 -2.71 -8.34 -11.21
N ASN A 120 -3.55 -9.37 -11.20
CA ASN A 120 -4.50 -9.66 -12.28
C ASN A 120 -5.89 -9.01 -12.08
N ILE A 121 -6.04 -8.10 -11.11
CA ILE A 121 -7.28 -7.37 -10.85
C ILE A 121 -7.35 -6.17 -11.80
N ASN A 122 -7.62 -6.43 -13.09
CA ASN A 122 -7.66 -5.41 -14.14
C ASN A 122 -9.05 -5.19 -14.75
N HIS A 123 -10.01 -6.07 -14.45
CA HIS A 123 -11.38 -6.00 -14.94
C HIS A 123 -12.36 -5.74 -13.80
N THR A 124 -13.54 -5.24 -14.16
CA THR A 124 -14.67 -5.09 -13.21
C THR A 124 -15.24 -6.49 -12.89
N CYS A 125 -15.86 -6.63 -11.71
CA CYS A 125 -16.58 -7.83 -11.29
C CYS A 125 -17.54 -8.37 -12.39
N PRO A 126 -17.85 -9.67 -12.40
CA PRO A 126 -17.57 -10.68 -11.37
C PRO A 126 -16.11 -11.12 -11.28
N TYR A 127 -15.61 -11.30 -10.05
CA TYR A 127 -14.38 -12.06 -9.81
C TYR A 127 -14.73 -13.52 -9.56
N TYR A 128 -14.16 -14.37 -10.39
CA TYR A 128 -14.14 -15.82 -10.27
C TYR A 128 -12.74 -16.23 -10.73
N VAL A 129 -12.22 -17.38 -10.28
CA VAL A 129 -10.83 -17.82 -10.53
C VAL A 129 -9.81 -17.25 -9.50
N ASN A 130 -8.53 -17.45 -9.77
CA ASN A 130 -7.40 -17.09 -8.94
C ASN A 130 -7.11 -15.59 -9.01
N ILE A 131 -7.13 -14.93 -7.86
CA ILE A 131 -6.63 -13.58 -7.66
C ILE A 131 -5.16 -13.67 -7.26
N LEU A 132 -4.31 -12.97 -8.01
CA LEU A 132 -2.86 -13.06 -7.92
C LEU A 132 -2.27 -11.68 -7.70
N ILE A 133 -1.31 -11.60 -6.78
CA ILE A 133 -0.33 -10.52 -6.68
C ILE A 133 1.05 -11.18 -6.67
N ARG A 134 1.90 -10.88 -7.64
CA ARG A 134 3.22 -11.51 -7.77
C ARG A 134 4.33 -10.47 -7.73
N GLY A 135 5.25 -10.62 -6.78
CA GLY A 135 6.45 -9.80 -6.70
C GLY A 135 6.19 -8.34 -6.36
N MET A 136 5.07 -8.01 -5.70
CA MET A 136 4.73 -6.61 -5.39
C MET A 136 5.70 -6.03 -4.37
N TYR A 137 6.22 -4.83 -4.62
CA TYR A 137 7.10 -4.13 -3.69
C TYR A 137 6.69 -2.67 -3.59
N LEU A 138 6.98 -2.06 -2.44
CA LEU A 138 6.75 -0.65 -2.22
C LEU A 138 7.85 0.17 -2.92
N ARG A 139 7.45 1.08 -3.80
CA ARG A 139 8.38 2.02 -4.47
C ARG A 139 8.60 3.23 -3.55
N THR A 140 9.85 3.68 -3.46
CA THR A 140 10.25 4.87 -2.70
C THR A 140 9.65 6.18 -3.27
N GLU A 141 9.20 6.14 -4.51
CA GLU A 141 8.52 7.25 -5.21
C GLU A 141 7.10 7.53 -4.68
N ILE A 142 6.54 6.63 -3.86
CA ILE A 142 5.26 6.86 -3.18
C ILE A 142 5.51 7.84 -2.02
N LYS A 143 5.73 9.12 -2.36
CA LYS A 143 5.91 10.24 -1.42
C LYS A 143 4.57 10.73 -0.84
N ALA A 144 3.46 10.10 -1.23
CA ALA A 144 2.12 10.65 -1.12
C ALA A 144 1.47 10.53 0.27
N MET A 145 2.11 9.85 1.23
CA MET A 145 1.52 9.60 2.53
C MET A 145 2.11 10.53 3.59
N PRO A 146 1.36 11.53 4.08
CA PRO A 146 1.84 12.49 5.07
C PRO A 146 1.74 11.91 6.49
N TYR A 147 2.44 10.81 6.77
CA TYR A 147 2.56 10.27 8.13
C TYR A 147 4.04 10.16 8.53
N PRO A 148 4.37 10.33 9.82
CA PRO A 148 5.76 10.36 10.27
C PRO A 148 6.43 8.99 10.17
N SER A 149 7.76 8.98 10.22
CA SER A 149 8.55 7.77 10.44
C SER A 149 7.98 6.87 11.55
N GLY A 150 7.85 5.56 11.28
CA GLY A 150 7.26 4.62 12.21
C GLY A 150 6.95 3.25 11.62
N LYS A 151 6.40 2.38 12.46
CA LYS A 151 5.95 1.03 12.08
C LYS A 151 4.44 1.02 11.97
N TYR A 152 3.93 0.52 10.87
CA TYR A 152 2.52 0.60 10.50
C TYR A 152 1.98 -0.76 10.08
N MET A 153 0.65 -0.88 10.09
CA MET A 153 -0.07 -2.01 9.50
C MET A 153 -1.28 -1.50 8.74
N LEU A 154 -1.39 -1.95 7.49
CA LEU A 154 -2.62 -1.87 6.72
C LEU A 154 -3.41 -3.16 6.97
N GLN A 155 -4.48 -3.06 7.74
CA GLN A 155 -5.43 -4.14 7.96
C GLN A 155 -6.55 -4.01 6.94
N ILE A 156 -6.80 -5.09 6.19
CA ILE A 156 -7.83 -5.14 5.15
C ILE A 156 -8.74 -6.33 5.39
N ASN A 157 -10.04 -6.08 5.42
CA ASN A 157 -11.10 -7.05 5.54
C ASN A 157 -11.86 -7.09 4.22
N TRP A 158 -11.93 -8.27 3.62
CA TRP A 158 -12.59 -8.49 2.35
C TRP A 158 -13.95 -9.14 2.61
N LYS A 159 -15.01 -8.39 2.29
CA LYS A 159 -16.39 -8.85 2.46
C LYS A 159 -17.00 -9.12 1.11
N PHE A 160 -17.60 -10.30 0.94
CA PHE A 160 -18.44 -10.60 -0.21
C PHE A 160 -19.88 -10.66 0.25
N TYR A 161 -20.77 -9.97 -0.46
CA TYR A 161 -22.19 -9.89 -0.08
C TYR A 161 -22.36 -9.53 1.40
N GLN A 162 -21.62 -8.51 1.86
CA GLN A 162 -21.55 -8.03 3.25
C GLN A 162 -21.00 -9.01 4.31
N LYS A 163 -20.62 -10.23 3.93
CA LYS A 163 -20.03 -11.23 4.85
C LYS A 163 -18.51 -11.24 4.76
N LEU A 164 -17.83 -11.23 5.90
CA LEU A 164 -16.37 -11.32 5.95
C LEU A 164 -15.91 -12.68 5.41
N GLN A 165 -15.11 -12.67 4.33
CA GLN A 165 -14.61 -13.89 3.71
C GLN A 165 -13.16 -14.14 4.06
N PHE A 166 -12.32 -13.12 3.96
CA PHE A 166 -10.91 -13.21 4.30
C PHE A 166 -10.33 -11.87 4.73
N VAL A 167 -9.16 -11.92 5.34
CA VAL A 167 -8.40 -10.75 5.80
C VAL A 167 -6.99 -10.79 5.26
N THR A 168 -6.42 -9.60 5.05
CA THR A 168 -5.00 -9.42 4.69
C THR A 168 -4.44 -8.26 5.51
N ASN A 169 -3.54 -8.58 6.44
CA ASN A 169 -2.85 -7.63 7.30
C ASN A 169 -1.41 -7.49 6.83
N ILE A 170 -1.04 -6.31 6.37
CA ILE A 170 0.29 -6.02 5.82
C ILE A 170 0.99 -5.04 6.75
N SER A 171 2.08 -5.48 7.38
CA SER A 171 2.92 -4.61 8.22
C SER A 171 4.08 -4.06 7.40
N TYR A 172 4.37 -2.77 7.60
CA TYR A 172 5.45 -2.09 6.93
C TYR A 172 6.07 -1.02 7.83
N ASP A 173 7.37 -0.80 7.64
CA ASP A 173 8.11 0.29 8.26
C ASP A 173 8.21 1.43 7.24
N PHE A 174 7.99 2.65 7.72
CA PHE A 174 8.17 3.88 6.98
C PHE A 174 9.28 4.68 7.67
N ILE A 175 10.32 5.01 6.93
CA ILE A 175 11.50 5.71 7.46
C ILE A 175 11.79 6.89 6.54
N GLU A 176 11.79 8.08 7.11
CA GLU A 176 12.25 9.30 6.48
C GLU A 176 13.73 9.43 6.78
N ASN A 177 14.55 9.33 5.74
CA ASN A 177 15.96 9.62 5.87
C ASN A 177 16.17 11.09 5.51
N LEU A 178 16.59 11.85 6.51
CA LEU A 178 17.29 13.11 6.31
C LEU A 178 18.72 12.71 5.92
N LEU A 179 19.06 12.86 4.63
CA LEU A 179 20.45 12.80 4.19
C LEU A 179 21.15 14.13 4.50
#